data_AF-A8XE11-F1
#
_entry.id   AF-A8XE11-F1
#
_cell.length_a   1.000
_cell.length_b   1.000
_cell.length_c   1.000
_cell.angle_alpha   90.00
_cell.angle_beta   90.00
_cell.angle_gamma   90.00
#
_symmetry.space_group_name_H-M   'P 1'
#
loop_
_entity.id
_entity.type
_entity.pdbx_description
1 polymer ?
#
loop_
_entity_poly.entity_id
_entity_poly.type
_entity_poly.pdbx_seq_one_letter_code
_entity_poly.pdbx_strand_id
1 'polypeptide(L)'
;MRRVILTILLVLPAIAQLKQIEDLDFTDHSNGSPKISRSSYFKQDFRLGYKLKLFCEANGTPRPRIVWYHRGVEVNPDHNRTVSF
;
A
#
# COMPACT_ATOMS: atom_id res chain seq x y z
N MET A 1 -46.87 -37.94 -4.66
CA MET A 1 -45.86 -37.66 -3.61
C MET A 1 -44.41 -38.06 -3.97
N ARG A 2 -44.11 -38.70 -5.11
CA ARG A 2 -42.73 -39.05 -5.51
C ARG A 2 -42.05 -38.09 -6.51
N ARG A 3 -42.78 -37.12 -7.06
CA ARG A 3 -42.24 -36.14 -8.02
C ARG A 3 -41.62 -34.91 -7.35
N VAL A 4 -42.13 -34.52 -6.17
CA VAL A 4 -41.64 -33.34 -5.42
C VAL A 4 -40.27 -33.60 -4.77
N ILE A 5 -39.99 -34.83 -4.33
CA ILE A 5 -38.68 -35.21 -3.74
C ILE A 5 -37.57 -35.21 -4.82
N LEU A 6 -37.88 -35.66 -6.05
CA LEU A 6 -36.91 -35.65 -7.15
C LEU A 6 -36.55 -34.22 -7.59
N THR A 7 -37.51 -33.29 -7.57
CA THR A 7 -37.23 -31.89 -7.89
C THR A 7 -36.36 -31.21 -6.82
N ILE A 8 -36.51 -31.56 -5.54
CA ILE A 8 -35.73 -30.99 -4.44
C ILE A 8 -34.24 -31.40 -4.50
N LEU A 9 -33.94 -32.61 -4.99
CA LEU A 9 -32.55 -33.08 -5.17
C LEU A 9 -31.80 -32.37 -6.32
N LEU A 10 -32.51 -31.82 -7.30
CA LEU A 10 -31.91 -31.13 -8.45
C LEU A 10 -31.57 -29.66 -8.17
N VAL A 11 -32.17 -29.05 -7.13
CA VAL A 11 -31.87 -27.67 -6.71
C VAL A 11 -30.71 -27.57 -5.71
N LEU A 12 -30.11 -28.71 -5.34
CA LEU A 12 -29.05 -28.84 -4.35
C LEU A 12 -27.60 -28.69 -4.86
N PRO A 13 -27.30 -27.99 -5.97
CA PRO A 13 -25.97 -27.38 -6.13
C PRO A 13 -25.99 -25.85 -6.28
N ALA A 14 -27.15 -25.18 -6.16
CA ALA A 14 -27.22 -23.72 -6.35
C ALA A 14 -26.66 -22.91 -5.16
N ILE A 15 -26.48 -23.50 -3.98
CA ILE A 15 -25.96 -22.81 -2.78
C ILE A 15 -24.43 -22.97 -2.65
N ALA A 16 -23.79 -23.81 -3.48
CA ALA A 16 -22.34 -24.00 -3.43
C ALA A 16 -21.52 -22.82 -4.01
N GLN A 17 -22.15 -21.66 -4.24
CA GLN A 17 -21.52 -20.47 -4.82
C GLN A 17 -21.50 -19.27 -3.86
N LEU A 18 -21.98 -19.40 -2.62
CA LEU A 18 -21.98 -18.31 -1.64
C LEU A 18 -20.72 -18.31 -0.76
N LYS A 19 -19.55 -18.56 -1.36
CA LYS A 19 -18.27 -18.57 -0.65
C LYS A 19 -17.22 -17.65 -1.26
N GLN A 20 -17.64 -16.69 -2.09
CA GLN A 20 -16.72 -15.76 -2.75
C GLN A 20 -16.77 -14.36 -2.13
N ILE A 21 -16.84 -14.32 -0.79
CA ILE A 21 -16.29 -13.22 0.00
C ILE A 21 -15.08 -13.81 0.74
N GLU A 22 -14.22 -14.50 0.00
CA GLU A 22 -12.87 -14.81 0.45
C GLU A 22 -12.06 -13.53 0.20
N ASP A 23 -11.75 -12.85 1.31
CA ASP A 23 -10.65 -11.91 1.50
C ASP A 23 -10.41 -10.88 0.39
N LEU A 24 -10.81 -9.62 0.65
CA LEU A 24 -10.13 -8.49 0.02
C LEU A 24 -8.68 -8.52 0.48
N ASP A 25 -7.85 -9.24 -0.26
CA ASP A 25 -6.42 -9.29 -0.06
C ASP A 25 -5.84 -7.92 -0.47
N PHE A 26 -5.72 -7.04 0.51
CA PHE A 26 -5.03 -5.75 0.36
C PHE A 26 -3.54 -5.90 0.05
N THR A 27 -3.02 -7.14 -0.09
CA THR A 27 -1.64 -7.44 -0.46
C THR A 27 -1.46 -7.92 -1.90
N ASP A 28 -2.43 -7.68 -2.80
CA ASP A 28 -2.14 -7.69 -4.24
C ASP A 28 -1.19 -6.54 -4.57
N HIS A 29 0.10 -6.82 -4.43
CA HIS A 29 1.20 -6.04 -4.97
C HIS A 29 1.22 -6.19 -6.49
N SER A 30 0.11 -5.77 -7.11
CA SER A 30 -0.01 -5.64 -8.55
C SER A 30 1.19 -4.90 -9.11
N ASN A 31 1.55 -5.30 -10.33
CA ASN A 31 2.68 -4.76 -11.08
C ASN A 31 2.46 -3.24 -11.30
N GLY A 32 2.91 -2.40 -10.36
CA GLY A 32 2.58 -0.97 -10.34
C GLY A 32 2.51 -0.34 -8.93
N SER A 33 2.38 -1.14 -7.87
CA SER A 33 2.37 -0.62 -6.49
C SER A 33 3.67 0.17 -6.17
N PRO A 34 3.60 1.31 -5.45
CA PRO A 34 4.78 2.05 -5.04
C PRO A 34 5.75 1.20 -4.20
N LYS A 35 7.03 1.22 -4.56
CA LYS A 35 8.13 0.57 -3.84
C LYS A 35 9.28 1.54 -3.66
N ILE A 36 9.79 1.68 -2.45
CA ILE A 36 11.00 2.45 -2.18
C ILE A 36 12.18 1.70 -2.79
N SER A 37 12.83 2.31 -3.76
CA SER A 37 13.97 1.74 -4.48
C SER A 37 15.30 2.09 -3.81
N ARG A 38 15.44 3.31 -3.27
CA ARG A 38 16.61 3.77 -2.51
C ARG A 38 16.21 4.76 -1.42
N SER A 39 16.92 4.76 -0.30
CA SER A 39 16.68 5.73 0.79
C SER A 39 17.92 5.96 1.65
N SER A 40 17.93 7.09 2.36
CA SER A 40 18.89 7.33 3.44
C SER A 40 18.79 6.28 4.53
N TYR A 41 19.93 5.95 5.14
CA TYR A 41 19.97 5.02 6.27
C TYR A 41 19.23 5.61 7.48
N PHE A 42 18.57 4.74 8.24
CA PHE A 42 17.66 5.16 9.33
C PHE A 42 18.38 5.85 10.50
N LYS A 43 19.69 5.64 10.66
CA LYS A 43 20.51 6.25 11.70
C LYS A 43 21.82 6.78 11.12
N GLN A 44 21.91 8.09 10.91
CA GLN A 44 23.09 8.73 10.36
C GLN A 44 23.66 9.75 11.34
N ASP A 45 24.97 9.67 11.59
CA ASP A 45 25.69 10.72 12.30
C ASP A 45 25.91 11.92 11.38
N PHE A 46 25.76 13.13 11.90
CA PHE A 46 25.91 14.36 11.14
C PHE A 46 26.69 15.41 11.92
N ARG A 47 27.33 16.33 11.19
CA ARG A 47 28.09 17.42 11.78
C ARG A 47 27.19 18.64 12.04
N LEU A 48 27.28 19.18 13.25
CA LEU A 48 26.58 20.41 13.62
C LEU A 48 27.05 21.60 12.76
N GLY A 49 26.10 22.47 12.39
CA GLY A 49 26.33 23.63 11.51
C GLY A 49 26.31 23.31 10.02
N TYR A 50 26.23 22.03 9.63
CA TYR A 50 26.12 21.62 8.23
C TYR A 50 24.66 21.28 7.86
N LYS A 51 24.35 21.36 6.56
CA LYS A 51 23.06 20.93 6.02
C LYS A 51 22.97 19.41 6.00
N LEU A 52 21.96 18.85 6.68
CA LEU A 52 21.60 17.43 6.59
C LEU A 52 20.85 17.19 5.27
N LYS A 53 21.21 16.11 4.55
CA LYS A 53 20.54 15.69 3.32
C LYS A 53 19.96 14.30 3.51
N LEU A 54 18.64 14.18 3.40
CA LEU A 54 17.90 12.93 3.40
C LEU A 54 17.32 12.69 2.00
N PHE A 55 17.31 11.45 1.54
CA PHE A 55 16.75 11.08 0.25
C PHE A 55 15.85 9.85 0.36
N CYS A 56 14.87 9.79 -0.53
CA CYS A 56 13.97 8.66 -0.74
C CYS A 56 13.60 8.66 -2.21
N GLU A 57 13.78 7.51 -2.86
CA GLU A 57 13.39 7.27 -4.24
C GLU A 57 12.39 6.12 -4.25
N ALA A 58 11.31 6.28 -4.98
CA ALA A 58 10.27 5.26 -5.09
C ALA A 58 9.83 5.09 -6.54
N ASN A 59 9.60 3.84 -6.92
CA ASN A 59 9.11 3.43 -8.23
C ASN A 59 7.67 2.94 -8.10
N GLY A 60 6.86 3.15 -9.13
CA GLY A 60 5.46 2.72 -9.16
C GLY A 60 4.73 3.32 -10.35
N THR A 61 3.59 2.73 -10.69
CA THR A 61 2.70 3.19 -11.75
C THR A 61 1.28 3.23 -11.17
N PRO A 62 0.72 4.42 -10.90
CA PRO A 62 1.23 5.77 -11.25
C PRO A 62 2.44 6.22 -10.41
N ARG A 63 3.13 7.29 -10.86
CA ARG A 63 4.32 7.84 -10.17
C ARG A 63 3.99 8.11 -8.69
N PRO A 64 4.75 7.54 -7.75
CA PRO A 64 4.48 7.74 -6.33
C PRO A 64 4.66 9.19 -5.88
N ARG A 65 3.82 9.62 -4.94
CA ARG A 65 4.00 10.87 -4.19
C ARG A 65 4.76 10.56 -2.89
N ILE A 66 5.87 11.24 -2.65
CA ILE A 66 6.67 11.11 -1.43
C ILE A 66 6.28 12.24 -0.47
N VAL A 67 6.09 11.93 0.81
CA VAL A 67 5.79 12.90 1.87
C VAL A 67 6.70 12.61 3.06
N TRP A 68 7.35 13.64 3.59
CA TRP A 68 8.25 13.51 4.73
C TRP A 68 7.56 13.91 6.03
N TYR A 69 7.84 13.18 7.11
CA TYR A 69 7.33 13.48 8.45
C TYR A 69 8.46 13.58 9.46
N HIS A 70 8.35 14.54 10.38
CA HIS A 70 9.24 14.65 11.53
C HIS A 70 8.40 14.82 12.80
N ARG A 71 8.55 13.88 13.75
CA ARG A 71 7.78 13.82 15.00
C ARG A 71 6.25 13.87 14.76
N GLY A 72 5.80 13.15 13.73
CA GLY A 72 4.38 13.05 13.37
C GLY A 72 3.82 14.23 12.56
N VAL A 73 4.61 15.26 12.27
CA VAL A 73 4.18 16.43 11.50
C VAL A 73 4.78 16.39 10.10
N GLU A 74 3.95 16.66 9.08
CA GLU A 74 4.41 16.77 7.69
C GLU A 74 5.44 17.89 7.56
N VAL A 75 6.56 17.59 6.89
CA VAL A 75 7.63 18.53 6.66
C VAL A 75 7.29 19.38 5.44
N ASN A 76 6.87 20.62 5.71
CA ASN A 76 6.68 21.63 4.67
C ASN A 76 7.99 22.43 4.45
N PRO A 77 8.24 22.92 3.22
CA PRO A 77 9.35 23.82 2.94
C PRO A 77 9.26 25.11 3.77
N ASP A 78 10.39 25.55 4.31
CA ASP A 78 10.53 26.81 5.04
C ASP A 78 11.95 27.40 4.85
N HIS A 79 12.32 28.44 5.59
CA HIS A 79 13.66 29.06 5.46
C HIS A 79 14.82 28.13 5.86
N ASN A 80 14.56 27.09 6.66
CA ASN A 80 15.54 26.11 7.14
C ASN A 80 15.39 24.74 6.47
N ARG A 81 14.28 24.48 5.76
CA ARG A 81 13.94 23.17 5.19
C ARG A 81 13.60 23.27 3.72
N THR A 82 14.24 22.44 2.91
CA THR A 82 13.96 22.32 1.47
C THR A 82 13.49 20.90 1.18
N VAL A 83 12.37 20.76 0.47
CA VAL A 83 11.83 19.46 0.03
C VAL A 83 11.72 19.49 -1.50
N SER A 84 12.25 18.47 -2.17
CA SER A 84 12.28 18.33 -3.63
C SER A 84 11.84 16.91 -4.06
N PHE A 85 11.15 16.80 -5.20
CA PHE A 85 10.51 15.57 -5.71
C PHE A 85 10.94 15.19 -7.13
#